data_AF-A0A1N7EXX0-F1
#
_entry.id   AF-A0A1N7EXX0-F1
#
_cell.length_a   1.000
_cell.length_b   1.000
_cell.length_c   1.000
_cell.angle_alpha   90.00
_cell.angle_beta   90.00
_cell.angle_gamma   90.00
#
_symmetry.space_group_name_H-M   'P 1'
#
loop_
_entity.id
_entity.type
_entity.pdbx_description
1 polymer ?
#
loop_
_entity_poly.entity_id
_entity_poly.type
_entity_poly.pdbx_seq_one_letter_code
_entity_poly.pdbx_strand_id
1 'polypeptide(L)'
;MQHSSETSPKSYGVAIMLCGIFGVMGIHHFYLEDWLHGLADVGLLILAIGFAAQGMVGLALLVIVLDGLHTLIIFYYLIIEKWRDGKGRPILMQSNP
;
A
#
# COMPACT_ATOMS: atom_id res chain seq x y z
N MET A 1 -3.21 17.58 20.49
CA MET A 1 -4.62 17.47 20.08
C MET A 1 -4.93 16.00 19.96
N GLN A 2 -5.73 15.46 20.89
CA GLN A 2 -6.16 14.05 20.87
C GLN A 2 -7.27 13.96 19.81
N HIS A 3 -6.93 13.54 18.60
CA HIS A 3 -7.95 13.10 17.66
C HIS A 3 -8.50 11.79 18.24
N SER A 4 -9.71 11.79 18.77
CA SER A 4 -10.51 10.57 18.86
C SER A 4 -10.56 10.03 17.43
N SER A 5 -9.70 9.06 17.11
CA SER A 5 -9.61 8.57 15.73
C SER A 5 -10.83 7.72 15.48
N GLU A 6 -11.89 8.36 14.98
CA GLU A 6 -13.00 7.64 14.37
C GLU A 6 -12.43 6.64 13.37
N THR A 7 -12.98 5.44 13.35
CA THR A 7 -12.61 4.39 12.41
C THR A 7 -12.70 4.92 10.99
N SER A 8 -11.78 4.49 10.13
CA SER A 8 -11.85 4.86 8.71
C SER A 8 -13.15 4.34 8.09
N PRO A 9 -13.82 5.10 7.22
CA PRO A 9 -14.99 4.62 6.47
C PRO A 9 -14.62 3.65 5.34
N LYS A 10 -13.33 3.38 5.13
CA LYS A 10 -12.83 2.47 4.10
C LYS A 10 -13.06 1.03 4.52
N SER A 11 -13.43 0.18 3.55
CA SER A 11 -13.65 -1.24 3.80
C SER A 11 -12.32 -1.97 4.00
N TYR A 12 -12.19 -2.64 5.14
CA TYR A 12 -11.07 -3.52 5.47
C TYR A 12 -10.82 -4.59 4.40
N GLY A 13 -11.89 -5.28 3.97
CA GLY A 13 -11.78 -6.33 2.95
C GLY A 13 -11.27 -5.78 1.61
N VAL A 14 -11.75 -4.61 1.19
CA VAL A 14 -11.27 -3.96 -0.05
C VAL A 14 -9.81 -3.55 0.09
N ALA A 15 -9.41 -2.98 1.23
CA ALA A 15 -8.02 -2.60 1.47
C ALA A 15 -7.07 -3.79 1.38
N ILE A 16 -7.43 -4.93 2.00
CA ILE A 16 -6.65 -6.18 1.92
C ILE A 16 -6.61 -6.70 0.48
N MET A 17 -7.75 -6.81 -0.20
CA MET A 17 -7.78 -7.36 -1.56
C MET A 17 -6.98 -6.52 -2.55
N LEU A 18 -7.08 -5.18 -2.46
CA LEU A 18 -6.29 -4.28 -3.29
C LEU A 18 -4.80 -4.38 -2.97
N CYS A 19 -4.42 -4.49 -1.70
CA CYS A 19 -3.01 -4.63 -1.32
C CYS A 19 -2.43 -5.99 -1.78
N GLY A 20 -3.20 -7.09 -1.64
CA GLY A 20 -2.75 -8.42 -2.03
C GLY A 20 -2.60 -8.62 -3.54
N ILE A 21 -3.50 -8.05 -4.36
CA ILE A 21 -3.49 -8.23 -5.82
C ILE A 21 -2.65 -7.14 -6.50
N PHE A 22 -2.75 -5.90 -6.02
CA PHE A 22 -2.23 -4.71 -6.67
C PHE A 22 -1.25 -3.90 -5.80
N GLY A 23 -0.67 -4.54 -4.79
CA GLY A 23 0.21 -3.90 -3.81
C GLY A 23 1.36 -3.14 -4.43
N VAL A 24 2.16 -3.81 -5.26
CA VAL A 24 3.31 -3.24 -6.00
C VAL A 24 2.91 -2.12 -6.97
N MET A 25 1.64 -2.06 -7.38
CA MET A 25 1.15 -0.96 -8.23
C MET A 25 0.66 0.24 -7.42
N GLY A 26 0.64 0.16 -6.09
CA GLY A 26 0.21 1.23 -5.19
C GLY A 26 -1.29 1.51 -5.16
N ILE A 27 -2.13 0.72 -5.84
CA ILE A 27 -3.58 0.98 -5.95
C ILE A 27 -4.25 1.05 -4.57
N HIS A 28 -3.80 0.23 -3.64
CA HIS A 28 -4.32 0.19 -2.27
C HIS A 28 -4.09 1.51 -1.51
N HIS A 29 -2.96 2.19 -1.71
CA HIS A 29 -2.68 3.48 -1.07
C HIS A 29 -3.61 4.59 -1.56
N PHE A 30 -3.91 4.62 -2.86
CA PHE A 30 -4.87 5.58 -3.41
C PHE A 30 -6.28 5.35 -2.86
N TYR A 31 -6.69 4.08 -2.71
CA TYR A 31 -7.97 3.75 -2.05
C TYR A 31 -8.04 4.28 -0.62
N LEU A 32 -6.95 4.13 0.12
CA LEU A 32 -6.77 4.59 1.49
C LEU A 32 -6.50 6.10 1.61
N GLU A 33 -6.48 6.85 0.51
CA GLU A 33 -6.12 8.28 0.48
C GLU A 33 -4.70 8.57 0.99
N ASP A 34 -3.80 7.58 1.02
CA ASP A 34 -2.37 7.73 1.31
C ASP A 34 -1.59 8.04 0.02
N TRP A 35 -1.77 9.25 -0.48
CA TRP A 35 -1.26 9.66 -1.79
C TRP A 35 0.27 9.58 -1.91
N LEU A 36 1.01 9.77 -0.82
CA LEU A 36 2.46 9.78 -0.84
C LEU A 36 3.01 8.39 -1.15
N HIS A 37 2.54 7.37 -0.42
CA HIS A 37 2.96 5.99 -0.68
C HIS A 37 2.44 5.51 -2.04
N GLY A 38 1.22 5.86 -2.44
CA GLY A 38 0.70 5.50 -3.77
C GLY A 38 1.56 6.06 -4.91
N LEU A 39 2.01 7.32 -4.80
CA LEU A 39 2.91 7.91 -5.79
C LEU A 39 4.31 7.30 -5.75
N ALA A 40 4.80 6.92 -4.56
CA ALA A 40 6.08 6.23 -4.41
C ALA A 40 6.07 4.86 -5.11
N ASP A 41 5.05 4.04 -4.90
CA ASP A 41 4.90 2.72 -5.53
C ASP A 41 4.81 2.86 -7.07
N VAL A 42 4.01 3.80 -7.58
CA VAL A 42 3.96 4.09 -9.03
C VAL A 42 5.32 4.54 -9.57
N GLY A 43 6.03 5.39 -8.81
CA GLY A 43 7.38 5.83 -9.16
C GLY A 43 8.39 4.68 -9.22
N LEU A 44 8.35 3.76 -8.26
CA LEU A 44 9.20 2.56 -8.24
C LEU A 44 8.86 1.62 -9.39
N LEU A 45 7.57 1.43 -9.72
CA LEU A 45 7.15 0.65 -10.87
C LEU A 45 7.67 1.25 -12.19
N ILE A 46 7.54 2.55 -12.39
CA ILE A 46 8.07 3.25 -13.57
C ILE A 46 9.61 3.11 -13.64
N LEU A 47 10.29 3.24 -12.51
CA LEU A 47 11.74 3.09 -12.42
C LEU A 47 12.18 1.67 -12.78
N ALA A 48 11.48 0.65 -12.29
CA ALA A 48 11.74 -0.75 -12.62
C ALA A 48 11.59 -1.02 -14.12
N ILE A 49 10.51 -0.49 -14.74
CA ILE A 49 10.30 -0.58 -16.19
C ILE A 49 11.43 0.14 -16.95
N GLY A 50 11.83 1.34 -16.51
CA GLY A 50 12.93 2.10 -17.10
C GLY A 50 14.26 1.36 -17.06
N PHE A 51 14.59 0.75 -15.91
CA PHE A 51 15.80 -0.08 -15.77
C PHE A 51 15.75 -1.34 -16.64
N ALA A 52 14.59 -2.02 -16.70
CA ALA A 52 14.43 -3.20 -17.54
C ALA A 52 14.58 -2.86 -19.04
N ALA A 53 13.99 -1.75 -19.49
CA ALA A 53 14.08 -1.30 -20.88
C ALA A 53 15.51 -0.94 -21.31
N GLN A 54 16.37 -0.53 -20.37
CA GLN A 54 17.80 -0.25 -20.61
C GLN A 54 18.69 -1.49 -20.45
N GLY A 55 18.11 -2.68 -20.20
CA GLY A 55 18.87 -3.92 -19.98
C GLY A 55 19.50 -4.04 -18.59
N MET A 56 19.21 -3.11 -17.67
CA MET A 56 19.71 -3.13 -16.28
C MET A 56 18.84 -4.02 -15.39
N VAL A 57 18.74 -5.29 -15.74
CA VAL A 57 17.83 -6.27 -15.10
C VAL A 57 18.07 -6.38 -13.59
N GLY A 58 19.32 -6.33 -13.14
CA GLY A 58 19.65 -6.39 -11.72
C GLY A 58 19.05 -5.23 -10.90
N LEU A 59 19.08 -4.00 -11.44
CA LEU A 59 18.48 -2.84 -10.79
C LEU A 59 16.95 -2.89 -10.85
N ALA A 60 16.37 -3.33 -11.97
CA ALA A 60 14.93 -3.51 -12.08
C ALA A 60 14.41 -4.51 -11.04
N LEU A 61 15.09 -5.65 -10.88
CA LEU A 61 14.76 -6.65 -9.86
C LEU A 61 14.91 -6.11 -8.44
N LEU A 62 15.99 -5.36 -8.16
CA LEU A 62 16.20 -4.74 -6.86
C LEU A 62 15.03 -3.82 -6.49
N VAL A 63 14.59 -2.97 -7.42
CA VAL A 63 13.47 -2.05 -7.20
C VAL A 63 12.17 -2.81 -6.91
N ILE A 64 11.84 -3.83 -7.72
CA ILE A 64 10.63 -4.64 -7.52
C ILE A 64 10.67 -5.40 -6.18
N VAL A 65 11.84 -5.90 -5.77
CA VAL A 65 11.98 -6.60 -4.49
C VAL A 65 11.76 -5.64 -3.32
N LEU A 66 12.32 -4.43 -3.38
CA LEU A 66 12.13 -3.43 -2.32
C LEU A 66 10.66 -3.02 -2.19
N ASP A 67 9.99 -2.78 -3.32
CA ASP A 67 8.57 -2.44 -3.34
C ASP A 67 7.68 -3.62 -2.91
N GLY A 68 8.02 -4.84 -3.32
CA GLY A 68 7.36 -6.05 -2.87
C GLY A 68 7.49 -6.28 -1.36
N LEU A 69 8.65 -5.98 -0.77
CA LEU A 69 8.85 -6.02 0.68
C LEU A 69 8.03 -4.96 1.40
N HIS A 70 8.00 -3.72 0.89
CA HIS A 70 7.13 -2.66 1.41
C HIS A 70 5.67 -3.10 1.39
N THR A 71 5.19 -3.59 0.25
CA THR A 71 3.85 -4.16 0.09
C THR A 71 3.57 -5.26 1.12
N LEU A 72 4.49 -6.21 1.33
CA LEU A 72 4.30 -7.30 2.28
C LEU A 72 4.18 -6.80 3.73
N ILE A 73 4.98 -5.79 4.10
CA ILE A 73 4.92 -5.15 5.42
C ILE A 73 3.57 -4.46 5.61
N ILE A 74 3.11 -3.69 4.61
CA ILE A 74 1.81 -3.01 4.68
C ILE A 74 0.67 -4.03 4.74
N PHE A 75 0.75 -5.09 3.94
CA PHE A 75 -0.23 -6.17 3.94
C PHE A 75 -0.34 -6.84 5.31
N TYR A 76 0.80 -7.14 5.94
CA TYR A 76 0.83 -7.64 7.31
C TYR A 76 0.20 -6.64 8.28
N TYR A 77 0.51 -5.34 8.18
CA TYR A 77 -0.07 -4.30 9.04
C TYR A 77 -1.57 -4.09 8.85
N LEU A 78 -2.09 -4.31 7.65
CA LEU A 78 -3.53 -4.34 7.39
C LEU A 78 -4.17 -5.52 8.11
N ILE A 79 -3.59 -6.73 7.99
CA ILE A 79 -4.13 -7.94 8.64
C ILE A 79 -4.19 -7.81 10.17
N ILE A 80 -3.19 -7.20 10.78
CA ILE A 80 -3.16 -6.96 12.24
C ILE A 80 -3.84 -5.63 12.65
N GLU A 81 -4.57 -5.00 11.72
CA GLU A 81 -5.35 -3.77 11.95
C GLU A 81 -4.54 -2.59 12.51
N LYS A 82 -3.23 -2.52 12.21
CA LYS A 82 -2.35 -1.42 12.64
C LYS A 82 -2.17 -0.33 11.59
N TRP A 83 -2.60 -0.57 10.36
CA TRP A 83 -2.52 0.43 9.30
C TRP A 83 -3.57 1.53 9.44
N ARG A 84 -3.25 2.73 8.94
CA ARG A 84 -4.12 3.91 8.99
C ARG A 84 -4.33 4.46 7.59
N ASP A 85 -5.49 5.06 7.35
CA ASP A 85 -5.75 5.79 6.11
C ASP A 85 -4.95 7.10 6.04
N GLY A 86 -5.02 7.80 4.91
CA GLY A 86 -4.34 9.08 4.70
C GLY A 86 -4.77 10.21 5.64
N LYS A 87 -5.81 10.02 6.46
CA LYS A 87 -6.25 10.94 7.52
C LYS A 87 -5.85 10.46 8.92
N GLY A 88 -5.11 9.36 9.03
CA GLY A 88 -4.66 8.78 10.29
C GLY A 88 -5.72 7.92 11.00
N ARG A 89 -6.83 7.58 10.35
CA ARG A 89 -7.89 6.75 10.94
C ARG A 89 -7.57 5.27 10.76
N PRO A 90 -7.76 4.42 11.79
CA PRO A 90 -7.46 3.00 11.69
C PRO A 90 -8.40 2.29 10.71
N ILE A 91 -7.87 1.28 10.00
CA ILE A 91 -8.63 0.40 9.10
C ILE A 91 -8.95 -0.88 9.87
N LEU A 92 -10.21 -1.09 10.24
CA LEU A 92 -10.65 -2.17 11.11
C LEU A 92 -11.66 -3.08 10.41
N MET A 93 -11.65 -4.37 10.73
CA MET A 93 -12.69 -5.29 10.29
C MET A 93 -14.04 -4.89 10.92
N GLN A 94 -15.00 -4.53 10.09
CA GLN A 94 -16.34 -4.21 10.56
C GLN A 94 -17.09 -5.53 10.85
N SER A 95 -17.20 -5.92 12.12
CA SER A 95 -18.11 -6.99 12.52
C SER A 95 -19.53 -6.42 12.56
N ASN A 96 -20.41 -6.86 11.65
CA ASN A 96 -21.84 -6.60 11.81
C ASN A 96 -22.34 -7.41 13.03
N PRO A 97 -22.97 -6.79 14.04
CA PRO A 97 -23.56 -7.51 15.16
C PRO A 97 -24.71 -8.43 14.72
#